data_AF-A0A7Z9MIW9-F1
#
_entry.id   AF-A0A7Z9MIW9-F1
#
_cell.length_a   1.000
_cell.length_b   1.000
_cell.length_c   1.000
_cell.angle_alpha   90.00
_cell.angle_beta   90.00
_cell.angle_gamma   90.00
#
_symmetry.space_group_name_H-M   'P 1'
#
loop_
_entity.id
_entity.type
_entity.pdbx_description
1 polymer ?
#
loop_
_entity_poly.entity_id
_entity_poly.type
_entity_poly.pdbx_seq_one_letter_code
_entity_poly.pdbx_strand_id
1 'polypeptide(L)'
;MASQQQKKNSLVLWLTIIIASVGVGFVAYYFAFVGKQAEFFRDSMHDHAEWLLYLLPAIVLVIITLLRVKLFVGTEGTGIPQTIAALNMKSDADRKRMLSMRILVGKVLLTTLGL
;
A
#
# COMPACT_ATOMS: atom_id res chain seq x y z
N MET A 1 16.51 -24.82 -30.95
CA MET A 1 16.91 -23.65 -30.11
C MET A 1 15.72 -22.80 -29.66
N ALA A 2 14.66 -22.59 -30.46
CA ALA A 2 13.48 -21.82 -30.06
C ALA A 2 12.69 -22.40 -28.85
N SER A 3 12.62 -23.72 -28.69
CA SER A 3 11.88 -24.38 -27.59
C SER A 3 12.49 -24.20 -26.20
N GLN A 4 13.81 -24.07 -26.09
CA GLN A 4 14.53 -23.85 -24.83
C GLN A 4 14.34 -22.41 -24.34
N GLN A 5 14.35 -21.43 -25.26
CA GLN A 5 14.11 -20.02 -24.94
C GLN A 5 12.68 -19.77 -24.44
N GLN A 6 11.70 -20.47 -25.01
CA GLN A 6 10.29 -20.34 -24.63
C GLN A 6 10.00 -20.92 -23.23
N LYS A 7 10.62 -22.06 -22.86
CA LYS A 7 10.56 -22.60 -21.49
C LYS A 7 11.26 -21.70 -20.46
N LYS A 8 12.39 -21.09 -20.82
CA LYS A 8 13.10 -20.15 -19.93
C LYS A 8 12.25 -18.90 -19.64
N ASN A 9 11.55 -18.38 -20.65
CA ASN A 9 10.66 -17.23 -20.49
C ASN A 9 9.42 -17.55 -19.63
N SER A 10 8.86 -18.76 -19.73
CA SER A 10 7.72 -19.15 -18.88
C SER A 10 8.13 -19.32 -17.41
N LEU A 11 9.30 -19.89 -17.13
CA LEU A 11 9.81 -20.03 -15.77
C LEU A 11 10.06 -18.68 -15.08
N VAL A 12 10.67 -17.72 -15.79
CA VAL A 12 10.88 -16.37 -15.24
C VAL A 12 9.54 -15.71 -14.91
N LEU A 13 8.55 -15.86 -15.78
CA LEU A 13 7.21 -15.32 -15.55
C LEU A 13 6.57 -15.95 -14.30
N TRP A 14 6.61 -17.28 -14.16
CA TRP A 14 6.09 -17.96 -12.96
C TRP A 14 6.81 -17.53 -11.68
N LEU A 15 8.13 -17.41 -11.70
CA LEU A 15 8.90 -16.93 -10.56
C LEU A 15 8.52 -15.50 -10.18
N THR A 16 8.36 -14.60 -11.17
CA THR A 16 7.93 -13.22 -10.89
C THR A 16 6.54 -13.15 -10.25
N ILE A 17 5.59 -13.99 -10.69
CA ILE A 17 4.25 -14.07 -10.08
C ILE A 17 4.34 -14.55 -8.64
N ILE A 18 5.08 -15.63 -8.38
CA ILE A 18 5.22 -16.19 -7.02
C ILE A 18 5.82 -15.14 -6.07
N ILE A 19 6.89 -14.46 -6.48
CA ILE A 19 7.52 -13.41 -5.67
C ILE A 19 6.54 -12.27 -5.40
N ALA A 20 5.79 -11.83 -6.41
CA ALA A 20 4.79 -10.77 -6.25
C ALA A 20 3.67 -11.20 -5.29
N SER A 21 3.12 -12.41 -5.44
CA SER A 21 2.05 -12.94 -4.58
C SER A 21 2.49 -13.08 -3.12
N VAL A 22 3.71 -13.60 -2.89
CA VAL A 22 4.29 -13.69 -1.55
C VAL A 22 4.45 -12.29 -0.94
N GLY A 23 4.94 -11.32 -1.72
CA GLY A 23 5.06 -9.92 -1.28
C GLY A 23 3.72 -9.31 -0.86
N VAL A 24 2.65 -9.53 -1.66
CA VAL A 24 1.30 -9.09 -1.31
C VAL A 24 0.81 -9.75 -0.01
N GLY A 25 1.06 -11.06 0.16
CA GLY A 25 0.73 -11.78 1.38
C GLY A 25 1.43 -11.21 2.61
N PHE A 26 2.71 -10.86 2.51
CA PHE A 26 3.44 -10.21 3.61
C PHE A 26 2.87 -8.85 3.98
N VAL A 27 2.49 -8.02 3.00
CA VAL A 27 1.86 -6.71 3.26
C VAL A 27 0.49 -6.89 3.92
N ALA A 28 -0.29 -7.88 3.50
CA ALA A 28 -1.57 -8.19 4.13
C ALA A 28 -1.40 -8.66 5.59
N TYR A 29 -0.45 -9.56 5.84
CA TYR A 29 -0.10 -9.99 7.20
C TYR A 29 0.35 -8.80 8.06
N TYR A 30 1.18 -7.92 7.52
CA TYR A 30 1.63 -6.71 8.21
C TYR A 30 0.44 -5.82 8.64
N PHE A 31 -0.54 -5.59 7.77
CA PHE A 31 -1.73 -4.81 8.14
C PHE A 31 -2.56 -5.50 9.22
N ALA A 32 -2.74 -6.82 9.13
CA ALA A 32 -3.44 -7.58 10.17
C ALA A 32 -2.71 -7.49 11.53
N PHE A 33 -1.38 -7.57 11.51
CA PHE A 33 -0.55 -7.41 12.70
C PHE A 33 -0.70 -6.01 13.31
N VAL A 34 -0.55 -4.95 12.51
CA VAL A 34 -0.69 -3.57 12.99
C VAL A 34 -2.11 -3.30 13.50
N GLY A 35 -3.15 -3.78 12.80
CA GLY A 35 -4.53 -3.63 13.25
C GLY A 35 -4.75 -4.24 14.64
N LYS A 36 -4.17 -5.41 14.92
CA LYS A 36 -4.22 -6.00 16.24
C LYS A 36 -3.53 -5.14 17.31
N GLN A 37 -2.39 -4.54 16.97
CA GLN A 37 -1.69 -3.62 17.89
C GLN A 37 -2.51 -2.34 18.13
N ALA A 38 -3.19 -1.83 17.09
CA ALA A 38 -4.08 -0.68 17.21
C ALA A 38 -5.30 -0.98 18.10
N GLU A 39 -5.87 -2.18 18.02
CA GLU A 39 -6.92 -2.64 18.94
C GLU A 39 -6.44 -2.65 20.39
N PHE A 40 -5.27 -3.24 20.68
CA PHE A 40 -4.70 -3.21 22.03
C PHE A 40 -4.45 -1.80 22.54
N PHE A 41 -3.94 -0.90 21.67
CA PHE A 41 -3.74 0.50 22.01
C PHE A 41 -5.07 1.20 22.31
N ARG A 42 -6.11 0.95 21.50
CA ARG A 42 -7.45 1.49 21.68
C ARG A 42 -8.04 1.04 23.01
N ASP A 43 -7.95 -0.25 23.33
CA ASP A 43 -8.47 -0.80 24.59
C ASP A 43 -7.73 -0.20 25.79
N SER A 44 -6.40 -0.11 25.75
CA SER A 44 -5.61 0.53 26.82
C SER A 44 -5.96 2.01 27.01
N MET A 45 -6.24 2.74 25.92
CA MET A 45 -6.62 4.16 25.96
C MET A 45 -8.06 4.36 26.42
N HIS A 46 -8.96 3.42 26.13
CA HIS A 46 -10.34 3.49 26.58
C HIS A 46 -10.43 3.51 28.12
N ASP A 47 -9.59 2.71 28.79
CA ASP A 47 -9.59 2.61 30.26
C ASP A 47 -8.99 3.83 30.98
N HIS A 48 -8.12 4.60 30.31
CA HIS A 48 -7.35 5.68 30.94
C HIS A 48 -7.68 7.08 30.40
N ALA A 49 -8.18 7.19 29.15
CA ALA A 49 -8.33 8.45 28.43
C ALA A 49 -9.34 8.35 27.27
N GLU A 50 -10.59 7.97 27.55
CA GLU A 50 -11.67 7.82 26.56
C GLU A 50 -11.86 9.04 25.64
N TRP A 51 -11.70 10.26 26.17
CA TRP A 51 -11.88 11.50 25.41
C TRP A 51 -10.84 11.64 24.28
N LEU A 52 -9.65 11.08 24.45
CA LEU A 52 -8.58 11.12 23.47
C LEU A 52 -8.94 10.29 22.23
N LEU A 53 -9.69 9.19 22.40
CA LEU A 53 -10.16 8.35 21.29
C LEU A 53 -11.11 9.09 20.34
N TYR A 54 -11.81 10.12 20.80
CA TYR A 54 -12.65 10.95 19.92
C TYR A 54 -11.83 11.97 19.12
N LEU A 55 -10.74 12.49 19.69
CA LEU A 55 -9.91 13.51 19.05
C LEU A 55 -8.83 12.92 18.14
N LEU A 56 -8.31 11.75 18.51
CA LEU A 56 -7.19 11.09 17.84
C LEU A 56 -7.45 10.85 16.34
N PRO A 57 -8.62 10.32 15.89
CA PRO A 57 -8.87 10.12 14.47
C PRO A 57 -8.81 11.42 13.67
N ALA A 58 -9.33 12.53 14.22
CA ALA A 58 -9.29 13.83 13.55
C ALA A 58 -7.85 14.33 13.38
N ILE A 59 -7.03 14.24 14.44
CA ILE A 59 -5.61 14.64 14.39
C ILE A 59 -4.85 13.78 13.39
N VAL A 60 -5.02 12.46 13.47
CA VAL A 60 -4.35 11.50 12.59
C VAL A 60 -4.77 11.72 11.14
N LEU A 61 -6.03 11.99 10.85
CA LEU A 61 -6.50 12.30 9.49
C LEU A 61 -5.89 13.59 8.94
N VAL A 62 -5.73 14.63 9.76
CA VAL A 62 -5.03 15.85 9.34
C VAL A 62 -3.57 15.53 9.00
N ILE A 63 -2.89 14.77 9.85
CA ILE A 63 -1.50 14.33 9.63
C ILE A 63 -1.40 13.52 8.32
N ILE A 64 -2.24 12.50 8.13
CA ILE A 64 -2.31 11.69 6.90
C ILE A 64 -2.51 12.57 5.68
N THR A 65 -3.42 13.55 5.76
CA THR A 65 -3.70 14.47 4.66
C THR A 65 -2.49 15.36 4.34
N LEU A 66 -1.81 15.89 5.35
CA LEU A 66 -0.61 16.70 5.16
C LEU A 66 0.56 15.89 4.58
N LEU A 67 0.79 14.68 5.08
CA LEU A 67 1.81 13.77 4.52
C LEU A 67 1.50 13.39 3.08
N ARG A 68 0.22 13.09 2.76
CA ARG A 68 -0.23 12.81 1.40
C ARG A 68 0.11 13.96 0.47
N VAL A 69 -0.33 15.18 0.80
CA VAL A 69 -0.19 16.35 -0.08
C VAL A 69 1.27 16.81 -0.22
N LYS A 70 2.09 16.69 0.84
CA LYS A 70 3.47 17.19 0.81
C LYS A 70 4.51 16.17 0.36
N LEU A 71 4.38 14.91 0.79
CA LEU A 71 5.44 13.89 0.63
C LEU A 71 5.05 12.78 -0.35
N PHE A 72 3.75 12.49 -0.47
CA PHE A 72 3.25 11.34 -1.25
C PHE A 72 2.24 11.75 -2.34
N VAL A 73 2.58 12.81 -3.09
CA VAL A 73 1.78 13.26 -4.23
C VAL A 73 1.60 12.10 -5.22
N GLY A 74 0.35 11.77 -5.54
CA GLY A 74 -0.01 10.63 -6.40
C GLY A 74 -0.52 9.39 -5.68
N THR A 75 -0.56 9.35 -4.34
CA THR A 75 -1.24 8.27 -3.59
C THR A 75 -2.76 8.45 -3.50
N GLU A 76 -3.35 9.27 -4.37
CA GLU A 76 -4.78 9.58 -4.35
C GLU A 76 -5.66 8.40 -4.79
N GLY A 77 -6.89 8.37 -4.27
CA GLY A 77 -7.86 7.31 -4.55
C GLY A 77 -7.45 5.93 -4.03
N THR A 78 -8.21 4.92 -4.42
CA THR A 78 -8.09 3.54 -3.90
C THR A 78 -7.02 2.70 -4.60
N GLY A 79 -6.33 3.24 -5.61
CA GLY A 79 -5.35 2.51 -6.43
C GLY A 79 -5.91 1.62 -7.52
N ILE A 80 -7.16 1.12 -7.39
CA ILE A 80 -7.81 0.34 -8.46
C ILE A 80 -7.97 1.19 -9.74
N PRO A 81 -8.55 2.41 -9.70
CA PRO A 81 -8.66 3.24 -10.90
C PRO A 81 -7.30 3.63 -11.48
N GLN A 82 -6.29 3.86 -10.62
CA GLN A 82 -4.93 4.18 -11.04
C GLN A 82 -4.28 2.99 -11.76
N THR A 83 -4.47 1.77 -11.26
CA THR A 83 -3.94 0.55 -11.88
C THR A 83 -4.62 0.31 -13.23
N ILE A 84 -5.94 0.49 -13.31
CA ILE A 84 -6.70 0.40 -14.56
C ILE A 84 -6.20 1.45 -15.57
N ALA A 85 -5.98 2.70 -15.13
CA ALA A 85 -5.43 3.75 -15.98
C ALA A 85 -4.02 3.40 -16.48
N ALA A 86 -3.16 2.84 -15.62
CA ALA A 86 -1.79 2.44 -15.97
C ALA A 86 -1.76 1.33 -17.02
N LEU A 87 -2.73 0.39 -16.99
CA LEU A 87 -2.87 -0.66 -18.00
C LEU A 87 -3.28 -0.12 -19.37
N ASN A 88 -3.97 1.02 -19.42
CA ASN A 88 -4.42 1.67 -20.66
C ASN A 88 -3.40 2.69 -21.22
N MET A 89 -2.33 3.00 -20.49
CA MET A 89 -1.31 3.95 -20.93
C MET A 89 -0.35 3.33 -21.96
N LYS A 90 -0.15 4.03 -23.08
CA LYS A 90 0.78 3.63 -24.15
C LYS A 90 2.25 3.97 -23.84
N SER A 91 2.49 4.90 -22.93
CA SER A 91 3.81 5.39 -22.54
C SER A 91 4.31 4.67 -21.27
N ASP A 92 5.44 3.99 -21.38
CA ASP A 92 6.10 3.31 -20.24
C ASP A 92 6.56 4.30 -19.16
N ALA A 93 6.89 5.53 -19.53
CA ALA A 93 7.32 6.58 -18.59
C ALA A 93 6.16 7.01 -17.68
N ASP A 94 4.97 7.19 -18.26
CA ASP A 94 3.77 7.59 -17.51
C ASP A 94 3.27 6.46 -16.61
N ARG A 95 3.34 5.21 -17.10
CA ARG A 95 3.02 4.02 -16.30
C ARG A 95 3.93 3.90 -15.07
N LYS A 96 5.25 4.08 -15.24
CA LYS A 96 6.22 4.02 -14.14
C LYS A 96 6.05 5.15 -13.12
N ARG A 97 5.63 6.34 -13.57
CA ARG A 97 5.35 7.47 -12.68
C ARG A 97 4.13 7.20 -11.81
N MET A 98 3.09 6.61 -12.38
CA MET A 98 1.84 6.31 -11.67
C MET A 98 1.94 5.07 -10.75
N LEU A 99 2.80 4.10 -11.09
CA LEU A 99 3.09 2.91 -10.28
C LEU A 99 4.52 2.92 -9.73
N SER A 100 4.88 3.99 -9.02
CA SER A 100 6.20 4.14 -8.43
C SER A 100 6.30 3.51 -7.04
N MET A 101 7.50 3.04 -6.66
CA MET A 101 7.76 2.50 -5.32
C MET A 101 7.47 3.53 -4.21
N ARG A 102 7.62 4.83 -4.51
CA ARG A 102 7.26 5.93 -3.59
C ARG A 102 5.77 5.93 -3.28
N ILE A 103 4.92 5.71 -4.28
CA ILE A 103 3.46 5.64 -4.11
C ILE A 103 3.07 4.39 -3.31
N LEU A 104 3.73 3.25 -3.56
CA LEU A 104 3.50 2.03 -2.79
C LEU A 104 3.80 2.25 -1.30
N VAL A 105 5.01 2.72 -0.98
CA VAL A 105 5.43 2.98 0.40
C VAL A 105 4.51 4.02 1.05
N GLY A 106 4.16 5.08 0.33
CA GLY A 106 3.22 6.09 0.80
C GLY A 106 1.86 5.49 1.16
N LYS A 107 1.29 4.62 0.31
CA LYS A 107 0.01 3.96 0.61
C LYS A 107 0.11 3.07 1.83
N VAL A 108 1.15 2.24 1.94
CA VAL A 108 1.32 1.37 3.11
C VAL A 108 1.43 2.19 4.39
N LEU A 109 2.25 3.23 4.42
CA LEU A 109 2.42 4.08 5.60
C LEU A 109 1.14 4.85 5.96
N LEU A 110 0.50 5.49 4.99
CA LEU A 110 -0.72 6.26 5.23
C LEU A 110 -1.89 5.38 5.69
N THR A 111 -2.00 4.16 5.15
CA THR A 111 -2.99 3.17 5.63
C THR A 111 -2.63 2.66 7.02
N THR A 112 -1.35 2.41 7.31
CA THR A 112 -0.88 2.01 8.65
C THR A 112 -1.25 3.06 9.69
N LEU A 113 -1.07 4.35 9.38
CA LEU A 113 -1.43 5.44 10.29
C LEU A 113 -2.94 5.55 10.52
N GLY A 114 -3.76 5.08 9.57
CA GLY A 114 -5.22 5.13 9.68
C GLY A 114 -5.85 3.92 10.36
N LEU A 115 -5.06 2.88 10.67
CA LEU A 115 -5.48 1.71 11.47
C LEU A 115 -5.34 2.03 12.95
#